data_AF-A0A7C3PY11-F1
#
_entry.id   AF-A0A7C3PY11-F1
#
_cell.length_a   1.000
_cell.length_b   1.000
_cell.length_c   1.000
_cell.angle_alpha   90.00
_cell.angle_beta   90.00
_cell.angle_gamma   90.00
#
_symmetry.space_group_name_H-M   'P 1'
#
loop_
_entity.id
_entity.type
_entity.pdbx_description
1 polymer ?
#
loop_
_entity_poly.entity_id
_entity_poly.type
_entity_poly.pdbx_seq_one_letter_code
_entity_poly.pdbx_strand_id
1 'polypeptide(L)'
;MENLRVILWTTDGKATELFLPLTSAGKAAGRWVRVGIPVASIPRFGQTNMVVDRIAVSGDARTIFYLGEVRVVTDSTPIQGFLDRTEMNLARGDEVLLTASAEGGYSVLEYAWDFDASNGVQDDATGAGVYHRFRIPGEYVVTCTIRDKYGLKAPWSGTIKVTVNP
;
A
#
# COMPACT_ATOMS: atom_id res chain seq x y z
N MET A 1 -10.58 -8.14 -12.01
CA MET A 1 -9.49 -8.91 -11.38
C MET A 1 -8.86 -7.99 -10.38
N GLU A 2 -8.95 -8.33 -9.11
CA GLU A 2 -8.47 -7.49 -8.01
C GLU A 2 -7.22 -8.10 -7.37
N ASN A 3 -7.09 -9.42 -7.42
CA ASN A 3 -6.02 -10.16 -6.82
C ASN A 3 -5.36 -11.10 -7.82
N LEU A 4 -4.06 -11.27 -7.63
CA LEU A 4 -3.25 -12.25 -8.32
C LEU A 4 -2.81 -13.31 -7.31
N ARG A 5 -3.16 -14.56 -7.60
CA ARG A 5 -2.76 -15.73 -6.82
C ARG A 5 -1.47 -16.28 -7.41
N VAL A 6 -0.46 -16.46 -6.55
CA VAL A 6 0.82 -17.06 -6.91
C VAL A 6 1.01 -18.34 -6.10
N ILE A 7 1.40 -19.41 -6.78
CA ILE A 7 1.88 -20.63 -6.13
C ILE A 7 3.34 -20.83 -6.53
N LEU A 8 4.19 -21.06 -5.54
CA LEU A 8 5.60 -21.33 -5.72
C LEU A 8 5.91 -22.73 -5.23
N TRP A 9 6.60 -23.52 -6.05
CA TRP A 9 7.15 -24.81 -5.67
C TRP A 9 8.66 -24.73 -5.55
N THR A 10 9.20 -25.43 -4.56
CA THR A 10 10.64 -25.62 -4.38
C THR A 10 11.07 -27.02 -4.80
N THR A 11 12.34 -27.20 -5.13
CA THR A 11 12.87 -28.48 -5.65
C THR A 11 12.85 -29.61 -4.62
N ASP A 12 12.64 -29.31 -3.34
CA ASP A 12 12.34 -30.29 -2.29
C ASP A 12 10.84 -30.70 -2.23
N GLY A 13 10.04 -30.26 -3.20
CA GLY A 13 8.64 -30.64 -3.37
C GLY A 13 7.65 -29.83 -2.52
N LYS A 14 8.10 -28.82 -1.77
CA LYS A 14 7.21 -27.97 -0.95
C LYS A 14 6.55 -26.89 -1.81
N ALA A 15 5.35 -26.47 -1.41
CA ALA A 15 4.58 -25.45 -2.11
C ALA A 15 4.12 -24.33 -1.15
N THR A 16 4.11 -23.10 -1.66
CA THR A 16 3.60 -21.93 -0.94
C THR A 16 2.63 -21.16 -1.82
N GLU A 17 1.51 -20.74 -1.22
CA GLU A 17 0.48 -19.95 -1.87
C GLU A 17 0.44 -18.52 -1.32
N LEU A 18 0.25 -17.56 -2.22
CA LEU A 18 0.27 -16.12 -1.96
C LEU A 18 -0.88 -15.44 -2.71
N PHE A 19 -1.45 -14.39 -2.10
CA PHE A 19 -2.42 -13.51 -2.74
C PHE A 19 -1.89 -12.08 -2.75
N LEU A 20 -1.90 -11.48 -3.94
CA LEU A 20 -1.35 -10.15 -4.16
C LEU A 20 -2.47 -9.20 -4.62
N PRO A 21 -2.81 -8.17 -3.83
CA PRO A 21 -3.78 -7.17 -4.25
C PRO A 21 -3.17 -6.29 -5.35
N LEU A 22 -3.89 -6.13 -6.46
CA LEU A 22 -3.49 -5.28 -7.58
C LEU A 22 -3.93 -3.82 -7.40
N THR A 23 -4.86 -3.57 -6.49
CA THR A 23 -5.38 -2.22 -6.19
C THR A 23 -4.37 -1.34 -5.46
N SER A 24 -3.47 -1.95 -4.68
CA SER A 24 -2.35 -1.27 -4.00
C SER A 24 -1.00 -1.49 -4.67
N ALA A 25 -1.00 -2.08 -5.87
CA ALA A 25 0.20 -2.31 -6.66
C ALA A 25 0.77 -0.99 -7.22
N GLY A 26 2.09 -0.89 -7.30
CA GLY A 26 2.76 0.24 -7.92
C GLY A 26 2.39 0.35 -9.40
N LYS A 27 2.05 1.55 -9.87
CA LYS A 27 1.79 1.79 -11.30
C LYS A 27 3.09 1.72 -12.10
N ALA A 28 3.02 1.16 -13.30
CA ALA A 28 4.06 1.25 -14.31
C ALA A 28 3.53 1.99 -15.55
N ALA A 29 4.30 2.00 -16.64
CA ALA A 29 3.92 2.67 -17.87
C ALA A 29 2.58 2.14 -18.43
N GLY A 30 1.67 3.05 -18.78
CA GLY A 30 0.35 2.71 -19.33
C GLY A 30 -0.55 1.99 -18.33
N ARG A 31 -1.08 0.82 -18.72
CA ARG A 31 -1.97 -0.01 -17.88
C ARG A 31 -1.24 -1.09 -17.09
N TRP A 32 0.09 -1.11 -17.16
CA TRP A 32 0.90 -2.09 -16.45
C TRP A 32 1.01 -1.74 -14.97
N VAL A 33 0.97 -2.76 -14.12
CA VAL A 33 1.21 -2.65 -12.69
C VAL A 33 2.40 -3.52 -12.30
N ARG A 34 3.11 -3.13 -11.25
CA ARG A 34 4.23 -3.88 -10.68
C ARG A 34 3.83 -4.40 -9.31
N VAL A 35 4.12 -5.67 -9.09
CA VAL A 35 3.89 -6.32 -7.81
C VAL A 35 5.18 -7.01 -7.40
N GLY A 36 5.73 -6.61 -6.24
CA GLY A 36 6.84 -7.31 -5.61
C GLY A 36 6.33 -8.33 -4.59
N ILE A 37 6.95 -9.50 -4.57
CA ILE A 37 6.84 -10.44 -3.46
C ILE A 37 8.22 -10.53 -2.83
N PRO A 38 8.43 -9.91 -1.66
CA PRO A 38 9.67 -10.10 -0.95
C PRO A 38 9.88 -11.57 -0.61
N VAL A 39 11.07 -12.09 -0.91
CA VAL A 39 11.39 -13.50 -0.65
C VAL A 39 11.18 -13.87 0.83
N ALA A 40 11.53 -12.95 1.74
CA ALA A 40 11.36 -13.14 3.18
C ALA A 40 9.90 -13.20 3.64
N SER A 41 8.95 -12.63 2.88
CA SER A 41 7.53 -12.67 3.23
C SER A 41 6.80 -13.89 2.64
N ILE A 42 7.48 -14.72 1.84
CA ILE A 42 6.91 -15.94 1.27
C ILE A 42 6.70 -16.97 2.41
N PRO A 43 5.45 -17.34 2.72
CA PRO A 43 5.15 -18.23 3.85
C PRO A 43 5.97 -19.53 3.77
N ARG A 44 6.66 -19.89 4.85
CA ARG A 44 7.44 -21.15 4.95
C ARG A 44 8.58 -21.30 3.92
N PHE A 45 8.90 -20.28 3.11
CA PHE A 45 9.97 -20.40 2.11
C PHE A 45 11.34 -20.62 2.75
N GLY A 46 11.65 -19.91 3.83
CA GLY A 46 12.88 -20.15 4.61
C GLY A 46 12.95 -21.52 5.30
N GLN A 47 11.87 -22.31 5.26
CA GLN A 47 11.81 -23.68 5.78
C GLN A 47 12.01 -24.73 4.68
N THR A 48 12.20 -24.32 3.42
CA THR A 48 12.50 -25.20 2.28
C THR A 48 13.99 -25.18 1.98
N ASN A 49 14.41 -25.85 0.90
CA ASN A 49 15.76 -25.69 0.35
C ASN A 49 16.01 -24.37 -0.39
N MET A 50 15.01 -23.47 -0.45
CA MET A 50 15.04 -22.14 -1.06
C MET A 50 15.38 -22.11 -2.56
N VAL A 51 15.27 -23.25 -3.25
CA VAL A 51 15.47 -23.34 -4.71
C VAL A 51 14.12 -23.49 -5.37
N VAL A 52 13.70 -22.46 -6.09
CA VAL A 52 12.42 -22.44 -6.82
C VAL A 52 12.48 -23.40 -8.02
N ASP A 53 11.52 -24.32 -8.08
CA ASP A 53 11.29 -25.24 -9.21
C ASP A 53 10.34 -24.60 -10.22
N ARG A 54 9.16 -24.17 -9.75
CA ARG A 54 8.07 -23.66 -10.61
C ARG A 54 7.28 -22.56 -9.93
N ILE A 55 6.68 -21.69 -10.75
CA ILE A 55 5.76 -20.64 -10.32
C ILE A 55 4.49 -20.74 -11.17
N ALA A 56 3.33 -20.76 -10.53
CA ALA A 56 2.03 -20.62 -11.18
C ALA A 56 1.39 -19.30 -10.78
N VAL A 57 0.75 -18.65 -11.76
CA VAL A 57 0.10 -17.36 -11.59
C VAL A 57 -1.33 -17.44 -12.13
N SER A 58 -2.30 -17.00 -11.34
CA SER A 58 -3.71 -16.95 -11.76
C SER A 58 -4.41 -15.71 -11.21
N GLY A 59 -5.41 -15.20 -11.92
CA GLY A 59 -6.30 -14.14 -11.43
C GLY A 59 -7.46 -14.68 -10.60
N ASP A 60 -8.12 -13.79 -9.87
CA ASP A 60 -9.35 -14.05 -9.11
C ASP A 60 -10.65 -13.88 -9.92
N ALA A 61 -10.54 -13.60 -11.21
CA ALA A 61 -11.68 -13.39 -12.10
C ALA A 61 -11.47 -14.09 -13.44
N ARG A 62 -12.58 -14.48 -14.09
CA ARG A 62 -12.56 -15.06 -15.43
C ARG A 62 -12.33 -13.98 -16.49
N THR A 63 -11.07 -13.60 -16.69
CA THR A 63 -10.64 -12.59 -17.65
C THR A 63 -9.26 -12.94 -18.23
N ILE A 64 -8.89 -12.26 -19.32
CA ILE A 64 -7.51 -12.24 -19.80
C ILE A 64 -6.72 -11.24 -18.94
N PHE A 65 -5.53 -11.63 -18.53
CA PHE A 65 -4.51 -10.72 -18.01
C PHE A 65 -3.18 -11.04 -18.72
N TYR A 66 -2.33 -10.04 -18.83
CA TYR A 66 -1.03 -10.18 -19.47
C TYR A 66 0.07 -10.17 -18.42
N LEU A 67 1.05 -11.04 -18.61
CA LEU A 67 2.28 -11.04 -17.83
C LEU A 67 3.38 -10.46 -18.72
N GLY A 68 3.92 -9.31 -18.33
CA GLY A 68 4.96 -8.64 -19.10
C GLY A 68 6.34 -9.20 -18.79
N GLU A 69 6.74 -9.10 -17.52
CA GLU A 69 8.06 -9.51 -17.06
C GLU A 69 7.97 -10.13 -15.66
N VAL A 70 8.73 -11.20 -15.45
CA VAL A 70 9.00 -11.78 -14.13
C VAL A 70 10.51 -11.80 -13.94
N ARG A 71 10.99 -11.11 -12.91
CA ARG A 71 12.41 -11.06 -12.58
C ARG A 71 12.63 -11.01 -11.08
N VAL A 72 13.79 -11.47 -10.65
CA VAL A 72 14.29 -11.23 -9.30
C VAL A 72 14.95 -9.86 -9.28
N VAL A 73 14.61 -9.04 -8.28
CA VAL A 73 15.16 -7.69 -8.12
C VAL A 73 15.57 -7.44 -6.69
N THR A 74 16.59 -6.61 -6.52
CA THR A 74 16.87 -5.92 -5.26
C THR A 74 16.28 -4.53 -5.37
N ASP A 75 15.32 -4.21 -4.50
CA ASP A 75 14.66 -2.91 -4.52
C ASP A 75 15.04 -2.09 -3.29
N SER A 76 15.92 -1.11 -3.50
CA SER A 76 16.34 -0.14 -2.50
C SER A 76 15.60 1.20 -2.64
N THR A 77 14.56 1.29 -3.46
CA THR A 77 13.80 2.54 -3.65
C THR A 77 13.09 2.90 -2.33
N PRO A 78 13.37 4.06 -1.73
CA PRO A 78 12.68 4.48 -0.51
C PRO A 78 11.20 4.74 -0.79
N ILE A 79 10.36 4.67 0.25
CA ILE A 79 8.98 5.15 0.17
C ILE A 79 9.01 6.68 0.17
N GLN A 80 8.39 7.28 -0.83
CA GLN A 80 8.19 8.72 -0.93
C GLN A 80 6.70 9.00 -1.09
N GLY A 81 6.11 9.68 -0.11
CA GLY A 81 4.70 10.08 -0.13
C GLY A 81 4.51 11.54 -0.52
N PHE A 82 3.33 11.83 -1.06
CA PHE A 82 2.89 13.16 -1.44
C PHE A 82 1.44 13.34 -1.02
N LEU A 83 1.17 14.43 -0.28
CA LEU A 83 -0.18 14.89 0.01
C LEU A 83 -0.60 15.89 -1.06
N ASP A 84 -1.89 15.92 -1.39
CA ASP A 84 -2.44 16.89 -2.33
C ASP A 84 -2.45 18.32 -1.76
N ARG A 85 -2.40 18.45 -0.44
CA ARG A 85 -2.36 19.70 0.32
C ARG A 85 -1.69 19.49 1.67
N THR A 86 -1.28 20.59 2.31
CA THR A 86 -0.67 20.57 3.65
C THR A 86 -1.44 21.40 4.67
N GLU A 87 -2.38 22.23 4.22
CA GLU A 87 -3.21 23.08 5.08
C GLU A 87 -4.63 23.20 4.49
N MET A 88 -5.63 23.37 5.36
CA MET A 88 -7.04 23.52 4.99
C MET A 88 -7.77 24.45 5.95
N ASN A 89 -8.74 25.20 5.41
CA ASN A 89 -9.70 25.97 6.19
C ASN A 89 -11.10 25.49 5.82
N LEU A 90 -11.87 25.04 6.81
CA LEU A 90 -13.18 24.44 6.64
C LEU A 90 -14.22 25.14 7.51
N ALA A 91 -15.48 24.98 7.14
CA ALA A 91 -16.62 25.29 8.00
C ALA A 91 -17.03 24.04 8.79
N ARG A 92 -17.69 24.26 9.93
CA ARG A 92 -18.22 23.19 10.76
C ARG A 92 -19.12 22.26 9.95
N GLY A 93 -18.82 20.96 9.99
CA GLY A 93 -19.62 19.92 9.35
C GLY A 93 -19.26 19.67 7.89
N ASP A 94 -18.26 20.36 7.34
CA ASP A 94 -17.73 20.10 6.01
C ASP A 94 -17.15 18.69 5.93
N GLU A 95 -17.47 17.99 4.84
CA GLU A 95 -16.89 16.72 4.47
C GLU A 95 -15.87 16.96 3.36
N VAL A 96 -14.67 16.40 3.54
CA VAL A 96 -13.55 16.61 2.64
C VAL A 96 -12.97 15.27 2.21
N LEU A 97 -12.54 15.22 0.95
CA LEU A 97 -11.72 14.13 0.44
C LEU A 97 -10.25 14.48 0.70
N LEU A 98 -9.59 13.67 1.52
CA LEU A 98 -8.16 13.72 1.76
C LEU A 98 -7.49 12.67 0.89
N THR A 99 -6.45 13.05 0.14
CA THR A 99 -5.76 12.12 -0.76
C THR A 99 -4.25 12.15 -0.54
N ALA A 100 -3.65 10.99 -0.73
CA ALA A 100 -2.21 10.81 -0.73
C ALA A 100 -1.82 9.93 -1.92
N SER A 101 -0.61 10.12 -2.40
CA SER A 101 0.03 9.27 -3.38
C SER A 101 1.43 8.93 -2.92
N ALA A 102 2.00 7.84 -3.42
CA ALA A 102 3.36 7.47 -3.09
C ALA A 102 4.02 6.66 -4.19
N GLU A 103 5.35 6.72 -4.18
CA GLU A 103 6.24 5.83 -4.91
C GLU A 103 7.05 5.00 -3.91
N GLY A 104 7.24 3.73 -4.21
CA GLY A 104 7.98 2.81 -3.32
C GLY A 104 8.62 1.66 -4.08
N GLY A 105 8.93 1.83 -5.37
CA GLY A 105 9.46 0.78 -6.22
C GLY A 105 8.48 -0.38 -6.41
N TYR A 106 8.83 -1.55 -5.89
CA TYR A 106 8.06 -2.80 -5.94
C TYR A 106 7.23 -3.07 -4.69
N SER A 107 7.30 -2.18 -3.70
CA SER A 107 6.53 -2.29 -2.46
C SER A 107 5.04 -2.27 -2.73
N VAL A 108 4.31 -3.14 -2.03
CA VAL A 108 2.86 -3.01 -1.88
C VAL A 108 2.64 -2.02 -0.74
N LEU A 109 2.04 -0.87 -1.04
CA LEU A 109 1.91 0.23 -0.09
C LEU A 109 0.54 0.22 0.58
N GLU A 110 0.54 0.50 1.88
CA GLU A 110 -0.67 0.67 2.69
C GLU A 110 -0.71 2.10 3.24
N TYR A 111 -1.90 2.69 3.25
CA TYR A 111 -2.15 4.07 3.67
C TYR A 111 -3.02 4.05 4.91
N ALA A 112 -2.59 4.77 5.93
CA ALA A 112 -3.34 5.00 7.16
C ALA A 112 -3.47 6.50 7.41
N TRP A 113 -4.62 6.91 7.91
CA TRP A 113 -4.95 8.28 8.25
C TRP A 113 -5.35 8.36 9.71
N ASP A 114 -4.80 9.37 10.37
CA ASP A 114 -5.17 9.83 11.71
C ASP A 114 -5.72 11.24 11.56
N PHE A 115 -6.90 11.52 12.10
CA PHE A 115 -7.55 12.83 11.92
C PHE A 115 -7.27 13.80 13.07
N ASP A 116 -6.56 13.37 14.11
CA ASP A 116 -6.12 14.25 15.18
C ASP A 116 -4.68 13.93 15.65
N ALA A 117 -4.23 14.61 16.70
CA ALA A 117 -2.91 14.38 17.30
C ALA A 117 -3.00 14.03 18.79
N SER A 118 -4.22 13.84 19.31
CA SER A 118 -4.51 13.80 20.74
C SER A 118 -4.07 12.51 21.41
N ASN A 119 -3.95 11.42 20.64
CA ASN A 119 -3.66 10.08 21.12
C ASN A 119 -2.49 9.39 20.38
N GLY A 120 -1.70 10.17 19.63
CA GLY A 120 -0.61 9.68 18.78
C GLY A 120 -1.11 9.08 17.47
N VAL A 121 -0.21 8.71 16.55
CA VAL A 121 -0.59 8.23 15.20
C VAL A 121 -1.42 6.95 15.26
N GLN A 122 -2.69 7.03 14.87
CA GLN A 122 -3.61 5.91 14.72
C GLN A 122 -4.03 5.65 13.27
N ASP A 123 -4.62 4.48 13.03
CA ASP A 123 -5.17 4.09 11.73
C ASP A 123 -6.71 4.25 11.77
N ASP A 124 -7.19 5.49 11.87
CA ASP A 124 -8.64 5.82 11.92
C ASP A 124 -9.35 5.49 10.60
N ALA A 125 -8.62 5.65 9.49
CA ALA A 125 -9.08 5.29 8.16
C ALA A 125 -7.92 4.79 7.29
N THR A 126 -8.25 4.00 6.28
CA THR A 126 -7.27 3.41 5.37
C THR A 126 -7.60 3.68 3.91
N GLY A 127 -6.57 3.85 3.08
CA GLY A 127 -6.69 4.03 1.64
C GLY A 127 -6.02 5.30 1.13
N ALA A 128 -5.71 5.31 -0.17
CA ALA A 128 -5.07 6.46 -0.82
C ALA A 128 -5.98 7.71 -0.88
N GLY A 129 -7.28 7.54 -0.70
CA GLY A 129 -8.25 8.62 -0.55
C GLY A 129 -9.31 8.27 0.48
N VAL A 130 -9.58 9.19 1.41
CA VAL A 130 -10.56 9.01 2.49
C VAL A 130 -11.46 10.24 2.61
N TYR A 131 -12.75 10.02 2.80
CA TYR A 131 -13.67 11.10 3.16
C TYR A 131 -13.72 11.24 4.67
N HIS A 132 -13.57 12.47 5.17
CA HIS A 132 -13.68 12.77 6.59
C HIS A 132 -14.50 14.04 6.82
N ARG A 133 -15.26 14.08 7.92
CA ARG A 133 -16.12 15.21 8.27
C ARG A 133 -15.78 15.78 9.65
N PHE A 134 -15.31 17.02 9.68
CA PHE A 134 -14.96 17.71 10.92
C PHE A 134 -16.19 18.41 11.51
N ARG A 135 -16.74 17.88 12.61
CA ARG A 135 -18.02 18.36 13.18
C ARG A 135 -17.87 19.43 14.27
N ILE A 136 -16.68 19.58 14.82
CA ILE A 136 -16.37 20.47 15.94
C ILE A 136 -15.38 21.53 15.44
N PRO A 137 -15.65 22.83 15.63
CA PRO A 137 -14.68 23.88 15.34
C PRO A 137 -13.40 23.71 16.16
N GLY A 138 -12.25 23.98 15.57
CA GLY A 138 -10.94 23.80 16.20
C GLY A 138 -9.81 23.58 15.21
N GLU A 139 -8.61 23.36 15.74
CA GLU A 139 -7.42 23.02 14.98
C GLU A 139 -7.16 21.51 15.06
N TYR A 140 -6.89 20.90 13.92
CA TYR A 140 -6.55 19.48 13.80
C TYR A 140 -5.23 19.32 13.05
N VAL A 141 -4.48 18.29 13.40
CA VAL A 141 -3.31 17.84 12.64
C VAL A 141 -3.62 16.45 12.13
N VAL A 142 -4.04 16.37 10.87
CA VAL A 142 -4.29 15.10 10.20
C VAL A 142 -2.95 14.51 9.79
N THR A 143 -2.68 13.25 10.14
CA THR A 143 -1.45 12.55 9.76
C THR A 143 -1.77 11.43 8.77
N CYS A 144 -1.11 11.43 7.61
CA CYS A 144 -1.09 10.27 6.72
C CYS A 144 0.21 9.50 6.92
N THR A 145 0.12 8.19 7.12
CA THR A 145 1.27 7.29 7.18
C THR A 145 1.17 6.24 6.07
N ILE A 146 2.24 6.13 5.28
CA ILE A 146 2.37 5.22 4.15
C ILE A 146 3.45 4.20 4.47
N ARG A 147 3.08 2.92 4.49
CA ARG A 147 3.93 1.82 4.95
C ARG A 147 4.10 0.76 3.86
N ASP A 148 5.26 0.11 3.85
CA ASP A 148 5.43 -1.15 3.13
C ASP A 148 4.62 -2.25 3.85
N LYS A 149 3.74 -2.95 3.13
CA LYS A 149 2.90 -4.02 3.67
C LYS A 149 3.69 -5.09 4.43
N TYR A 150 4.93 -5.34 4.05
CA TYR A 150 5.79 -6.36 4.65
C TYR A 150 6.82 -5.77 5.63
N GLY A 151 6.75 -4.47 5.92
CA GLY A 151 7.63 -3.79 6.89
C GLY A 151 9.09 -3.71 6.46
N LEU A 152 9.39 -3.87 5.17
CA LEU A 152 10.78 -3.96 4.70
C LEU A 152 11.45 -2.61 4.51
N LYS A 153 10.66 -1.55 4.37
CA LYS A 153 11.13 -0.19 4.15
C LYS A 153 10.60 0.72 5.24
N ALA A 154 11.40 1.73 5.57
CA ALA A 154 10.97 2.77 6.50
C ALA A 154 9.69 3.43 5.96
N PRO A 155 8.68 3.64 6.81
CA PRO A 155 7.44 4.30 6.41
C PRO A 155 7.70 5.78 6.13
N TRP A 156 6.79 6.38 5.36
CA TRP A 156 6.72 7.83 5.18
C TRP A 156 5.51 8.37 5.92
N SER A 157 5.62 9.56 6.52
CA SER A 157 4.50 10.28 7.11
C SER A 157 4.48 11.73 6.67
N GLY A 158 3.27 12.28 6.52
CA GLY A 158 3.04 13.69 6.25
C GLY A 158 1.82 14.20 7.00
N THR A 159 1.76 15.50 7.24
CA THR A 159 0.72 16.13 8.05
C THR A 159 -0.03 17.20 7.28
N ILE A 160 -1.33 17.31 7.53
CA ILE A 160 -2.21 18.38 7.05
C ILE A 160 -2.74 19.15 8.26
N LYS A 161 -2.50 20.46 8.33
CA LYS A 161 -3.14 21.30 9.34
C LYS A 161 -4.54 21.67 8.87
N VAL A 162 -5.54 21.46 9.71
CA VAL A 162 -6.93 21.75 9.38
C VAL A 162 -7.50 22.68 10.43
N THR A 163 -7.90 23.86 9.98
CA THR A 163 -8.63 24.84 10.79
C THR A 163 -10.11 24.74 10.47
N VAL A 164 -10.94 24.47 11.48
CA VAL A 164 -12.40 24.35 11.34
C VAL A 164 -13.06 25.53 12.02
N ASN A 165 -13.73 26.35 11.24
CA ASN A 165 -14.40 27.56 11.69
C ASN A 165 -15.86 27.27 12.10
N PRO A 166 -16.44 28.06 13.02
CA PRO A 166 -17.83 27.92 13.47
C PRO A 166 -18.88 27.94 12.37
#